data_AF-A0A9Q5QZ62-F1
#
_entry.id   AF-A0A9Q5QZ62-F1
#
_cell.length_a   1.000
_cell.length_b   1.000
_cell.length_c   1.000
_cell.angle_alpha   90.00
_cell.angle_beta   90.00
_cell.angle_gamma   90.00
#
_symmetry.space_group_name_H-M   'P 1'
#
loop_
_entity.id
_entity.type
_entity.pdbx_description
1 polymer ?
#
loop_
_entity_poly.entity_id
_entity_poly.type
_entity_poly.pdbx_seq_one_letter_code
_entity_poly.pdbx_strand_id
1 'polypeptide(L)'
;MDNFKARLLAAWEGDPPRIEVLAYPFPSAPHLPLSGGGCTNMSLEKFLAQLETDKKHQTGYYFAYVMNGCKEEADTYFLEGWEMYSSSQSCYEALVILYYSAVNPYATLLKYMGEEMASDYLQSTAQSLNTLVSTEFVKVL
;
A
#
# COMPACT_ATOMS: atom_id res chain seq x y z
N MET A 1 -29.68 -21.45 2.01
CA MET A 1 -28.55 -20.50 2.18
C MET A 1 -27.34 -21.36 2.51
N ASP A 2 -26.38 -21.46 1.59
CA ASP A 2 -25.16 -22.23 1.81
C ASP A 2 -24.38 -21.60 2.98
N ASN A 3 -24.07 -22.35 4.04
CA ASN A 3 -23.42 -21.81 5.24
C ASN A 3 -21.91 -21.66 5.00
N PHE A 4 -21.58 -20.80 4.04
CA PHE A 4 -20.22 -20.54 3.59
C PHE A 4 -19.30 -20.15 4.75
N LYS A 5 -19.78 -19.32 5.69
CA LYS A 5 -19.02 -18.94 6.90
C LYS A 5 -18.67 -20.14 7.78
N ALA A 6 -19.61 -21.06 8.03
CA ALA A 6 -19.32 -22.26 8.82
C ALA A 6 -18.34 -23.19 8.09
N ARG A 7 -18.46 -23.33 6.76
CA ARG A 7 -17.51 -24.11 5.96
C ARG A 7 -16.10 -23.51 6.01
N LEU A 8 -16.00 -22.18 5.96
CA LEU A 8 -14.73 -21.48 6.04
C LEU A 8 -14.09 -21.62 7.43
N LEU A 9 -14.86 -21.42 8.50
CA LEU A 9 -14.39 -21.65 9.87
C LEU A 9 -13.95 -23.10 10.10
N ALA A 10 -14.68 -24.08 9.55
CA ALA A 10 -14.30 -25.49 9.64
C ALA A 10 -12.99 -25.79 8.88
N ALA A 11 -12.77 -25.13 7.73
CA ALA A 11 -11.52 -25.27 6.97
C ALA A 11 -10.30 -24.70 7.72
N TRP A 12 -10.52 -23.73 8.61
CA TRP A 12 -9.51 -23.21 9.53
C TRP A 12 -9.50 -23.92 10.89
N GLU A 13 -10.18 -25.06 11.03
CA GLU A 13 -10.29 -25.81 12.30
C GLU A 13 -10.83 -24.96 13.48
N GLY A 14 -11.58 -23.90 13.16
CA GLY A 14 -12.11 -22.96 14.14
C GLY A 14 -11.15 -21.84 14.55
N ASP A 15 -9.94 -21.77 13.99
CA ASP A 15 -8.90 -20.78 14.31
C ASP A 15 -8.53 -19.94 13.06
N PRO A 16 -9.44 -19.06 12.58
CA PRO A 16 -9.14 -18.16 11.48
C PRO A 16 -8.02 -17.18 11.87
N PRO A 17 -7.28 -16.61 10.90
CA PRO A 17 -6.37 -15.54 11.23
C PRO A 17 -7.14 -14.34 11.80
N ARG A 18 -6.48 -13.59 12.68
CA ARG A 18 -7.12 -12.41 13.29
C ARG A 18 -7.17 -11.26 12.32
N ILE A 19 -6.12 -11.07 11.54
CA ILE A 19 -6.00 -9.93 10.63
C ILE A 19 -5.67 -10.43 9.24
N GLU A 20 -6.41 -9.93 8.25
CA GLU A 20 -6.05 -10.00 6.83
C GLU A 20 -5.43 -8.66 6.43
N VAL A 21 -4.33 -8.71 5.67
CA VAL A 21 -3.55 -7.53 5.26
C VAL A 21 -3.44 -7.51 3.74
N LEU A 22 -3.84 -6.40 3.13
CA LEU A 22 -3.69 -6.16 1.70
C LEU A 22 -2.66 -5.05 1.48
N ALA A 23 -1.76 -5.22 0.51
CA ALA A 23 -0.83 -4.19 0.08
C ALA A 23 -1.29 -3.62 -1.26
N TYR A 24 -1.55 -2.32 -1.30
CA TYR A 24 -2.02 -1.62 -2.50
C TYR A 24 -1.13 -0.41 -2.81
N PRO A 25 -0.86 -0.13 -4.09
CA PRO A 25 -0.35 1.18 -4.49
C PRO A 25 -1.33 2.27 -4.03
N PHE A 26 -0.81 3.38 -3.53
CA PHE A 26 -1.59 4.59 -3.31
C PHE A 26 -2.19 5.05 -4.64
N PRO A 27 -3.39 5.67 -4.68
CA PRO A 27 -4.08 5.98 -5.94
C PRO A 27 -3.28 6.82 -6.94
N SER A 28 -2.34 7.65 -6.47
CA SER A 28 -1.46 8.45 -7.34
C SER A 28 -0.14 7.77 -7.71
N ALA A 29 0.15 6.59 -7.16
CA ALA A 29 1.37 5.84 -7.46
C ALA A 29 1.17 4.92 -8.68
N PRO A 30 2.25 4.54 -9.40
CA PRO A 30 2.16 3.56 -10.48
C PRO A 30 1.49 2.27 -9.98
N HIS A 31 0.44 1.84 -10.67
CA HIS A 31 -0.41 0.75 -10.20
C HIS A 31 0.14 -0.61 -10.62
N LEU A 32 0.88 -1.25 -9.71
CA LEU A 32 1.46 -2.57 -9.89
C LEU A 32 1.09 -3.49 -8.72
N PRO A 33 0.96 -4.81 -8.93
CA PRO A 33 0.74 -5.74 -7.85
C PRO A 33 1.95 -5.73 -6.89
N LEU A 34 1.69 -5.54 -5.60
CA LEU A 34 2.72 -5.43 -4.57
C LEU A 34 2.78 -6.67 -3.67
N SER A 35 3.98 -6.97 -3.20
CA SER A 35 4.21 -7.81 -2.02
C SER A 35 3.80 -7.07 -0.74
N GLY A 36 3.84 -7.77 0.40
CA GLY A 36 3.54 -7.18 1.71
C GLY A 36 2.12 -7.41 2.22
N GLY A 37 1.24 -8.00 1.40
CA GLY A 37 -0.01 -8.59 1.88
C GLY A 37 0.24 -9.90 2.63
N GLY A 38 -0.76 -10.35 3.39
CA GLY A 38 -0.71 -11.60 4.14
C GLY A 38 -1.74 -11.66 5.26
N CYS A 39 -1.58 -12.61 6.17
CA CYS A 39 -2.43 -12.75 7.34
C CYS A 39 -1.61 -12.92 8.62
N THR A 40 -2.22 -12.59 9.78
CA THR A 40 -1.57 -12.76 11.08
C THR A 40 -2.56 -13.08 12.20
N ASN A 41 -2.07 -13.83 13.20
CA ASN A 41 -2.79 -14.15 14.44
C ASN A 41 -2.46 -13.16 15.57
N MET A 42 -1.70 -12.10 15.28
CA MET A 42 -1.44 -11.01 16.21
C MET A 42 -2.73 -10.24 16.52
N SER A 43 -2.85 -9.66 17.73
CA SER A 43 -3.95 -8.75 18.03
C SER A 43 -3.84 -7.47 17.21
N LEU A 44 -4.97 -6.85 16.88
CA LEU A 44 -5.01 -5.61 16.12
C LEU A 44 -4.16 -4.50 16.76
N GLU A 45 -4.24 -4.32 18.07
CA GLU A 45 -3.44 -3.32 18.81
C GLU A 45 -1.93 -3.53 18.61
N LYS A 46 -1.44 -4.77 18.74
CA LYS A 46 -0.01 -5.07 18.55
C LYS A 46 0.41 -4.89 17.10
N PHE A 47 -0.47 -5.24 16.16
CA PHE A 47 -0.21 -5.08 14.74
C PHE A 47 -0.07 -3.60 14.36
N LEU A 48 -0.98 -2.74 14.82
CA LEU A 48 -0.90 -1.30 14.58
C LEU A 48 0.35 -0.68 15.24
N ALA A 49 0.70 -1.09 16.45
CA ALA A 49 1.95 -0.65 17.09
C ALA A 49 3.20 -1.09 16.31
N GLN A 50 3.17 -2.28 15.71
CA GLN A 50 4.24 -2.75 14.82
C GLN A 50 4.31 -1.92 13.55
N LEU A 51 3.18 -1.59 12.90
CA LEU A 51 3.16 -0.74 11.70
C LEU A 51 3.77 0.64 11.96
N GLU A 52 3.43 1.27 13.09
CA GLU A 52 4.01 2.55 13.48
C GLU A 52 5.52 2.44 13.74
N THR A 53 5.94 1.34 14.39
CA THR A 53 7.37 1.06 14.63
C THR A 53 8.13 0.84 13.32
N ASP A 54 7.55 0.07 12.41
CA ASP A 54 8.09 -0.22 11.08
C ASP A 54 8.23 1.06 10.26
N LYS A 55 7.19 1.91 10.27
CA LYS A 55 7.22 3.21 9.59
C LYS A 55 8.29 4.14 10.16
N LYS A 56 8.45 4.18 11.49
CA LYS A 56 9.45 5.02 12.15
C LYS A 56 10.88 4.58 11.86
N HIS A 57 11.14 3.27 11.82
CA HIS A 57 12.50 2.73 11.67
C HIS A 57 12.81 2.28 10.24
N GLN A 58 11.86 2.41 9.32
CA GLN A 58 11.96 2.01 7.93
C GLN A 58 12.28 0.50 7.78
N THR A 59 11.56 -0.32 8.54
CA THR A 59 11.73 -1.79 8.58
C THR A 59 10.41 -2.51 8.31
N GLY A 60 10.46 -3.84 8.14
CA GLY A 60 9.25 -4.68 8.09
C GLY A 60 8.27 -4.25 7.01
N TYR A 61 7.03 -3.94 7.40
CA TYR A 61 5.95 -3.49 6.50
C TYR A 61 6.21 -2.14 5.84
N TYR A 62 7.25 -1.40 6.24
CA TYR A 62 7.56 -0.11 5.63
C TYR A 62 7.86 -0.21 4.14
N PHE A 63 8.49 -1.30 3.68
CA PHE A 63 8.77 -1.51 2.27
C PHE A 63 7.89 -2.61 1.68
N ALA A 64 7.27 -2.30 0.55
CA ALA A 64 6.68 -3.29 -0.34
C ALA A 64 7.44 -3.28 -1.68
N TYR A 65 7.40 -4.41 -2.37
CA TYR A 65 8.06 -4.58 -3.65
C TYR A 65 7.07 -5.03 -4.72
N VAL A 66 7.26 -4.58 -5.96
CA VAL A 66 6.53 -5.12 -7.12
C VAL A 66 6.66 -6.64 -7.15
N MET A 67 5.54 -7.35 -7.27
CA MET A 67 5.54 -8.81 -7.35
C MET A 67 6.35 -9.27 -8.57
N ASN A 68 7.26 -10.21 -8.36
CA ASN A 68 8.23 -10.70 -9.35
C ASN A 68 9.26 -9.66 -9.84
N GLY A 69 9.36 -8.50 -9.16
CA GLY A 69 10.44 -7.53 -9.39
C GLY A 69 11.79 -7.98 -8.81
N CYS A 70 12.83 -7.21 -9.10
CA CYS A 70 14.21 -7.42 -8.68
C CYS A 70 14.60 -6.71 -7.38
N LYS A 71 13.63 -6.04 -6.72
CA LYS A 71 13.85 -5.24 -5.49
C LYS A 71 14.88 -4.12 -5.65
N GLU A 72 14.97 -3.57 -6.86
CA GLU A 72 15.68 -2.31 -7.09
C GLU A 72 14.77 -1.11 -6.82
N GLU A 73 15.30 0.10 -6.96
CA GLU A 73 14.57 1.34 -6.68
C GLU A 73 13.25 1.44 -7.46
N ALA A 74 13.24 1.04 -8.74
CA ALA A 74 12.04 1.00 -9.59
C ALA A 74 10.98 -0.01 -9.12
N ASP A 75 11.36 -0.97 -8.29
CA ASP A 75 10.47 -2.01 -7.76
C ASP A 75 10.03 -1.75 -6.32
N THR A 76 10.57 -0.71 -5.69
CA THR A 76 10.42 -0.48 -4.25
C THR A 76 9.40 0.60 -3.99
N TYR A 77 8.50 0.32 -3.06
CA TYR A 77 7.50 1.26 -2.57
C TYR A 77 7.62 1.39 -1.05
N PHE A 78 7.31 2.58 -0.52
CA PHE A 78 7.29 2.86 0.91
C PHE A 78 5.86 3.05 1.42
N LEU A 79 5.62 2.64 2.67
CA LEU A 79 4.31 2.72 3.32
C LEU A 79 3.93 4.19 3.59
N GLU A 80 2.86 4.63 2.96
CA GLU A 80 2.32 5.98 3.12
C GLU A 80 1.30 6.05 4.26
N GLY A 81 0.39 5.08 4.31
CA GLY A 81 -0.65 4.99 5.33
C GLY A 81 -1.42 3.69 5.26
N TRP A 82 -2.48 3.56 6.07
CA TRP A 82 -3.33 2.38 6.08
C TRP A 82 -4.77 2.71 6.47
N GLU A 83 -5.69 1.84 6.03
CA GLU A 83 -7.09 1.82 6.44
C GLU A 83 -7.40 0.51 7.16
N MET A 84 -8.42 0.54 8.02
CA MET A 84 -8.84 -0.60 8.80
C MET A 84 -10.35 -0.76 8.76
N TYR A 85 -10.78 -1.99 8.49
CA TYR A 85 -12.19 -2.38 8.42
C TYR A 85 -12.46 -3.54 9.37
N SER A 86 -13.37 -3.33 10.32
CA SER A 86 -13.80 -4.36 11.27
C SER A 86 -15.30 -4.60 11.12
N SER A 87 -15.73 -5.87 11.20
CA SER A 87 -17.15 -6.23 11.18
C SER A 87 -17.41 -7.41 12.11
N SER A 88 -18.45 -7.33 12.93
CA SER A 88 -18.90 -8.43 13.79
C SER A 88 -19.38 -9.65 13.00
N GLN A 89 -19.66 -9.49 11.71
CA GLN A 89 -20.04 -10.58 10.81
C GLN A 89 -18.85 -11.21 10.08
N SER A 90 -17.66 -10.61 10.18
CA SER A 90 -16.43 -11.14 9.60
C SER A 90 -15.96 -12.42 10.32
N CYS A 91 -15.07 -13.16 9.66
CA CYS A 91 -14.29 -14.23 10.29
C CYS A 91 -12.95 -13.72 10.83
N TYR A 92 -12.47 -12.59 10.32
CA TYR A 92 -11.30 -11.85 10.81
C TYR A 92 -11.75 -10.78 11.82
N GLU A 93 -10.87 -10.42 12.75
CA GLU A 93 -11.01 -9.25 13.62
C GLU A 93 -10.96 -7.95 12.79
N ALA A 94 -10.03 -7.87 11.83
CA ALA A 94 -9.90 -6.73 10.93
C ALA A 94 -9.34 -7.14 9.56
N LEU A 95 -9.76 -6.38 8.55
CA LEU A 95 -9.07 -6.25 7.28
C LEU A 95 -8.28 -4.94 7.32
N VAL A 96 -6.99 -5.00 7.06
CA VAL A 96 -6.11 -3.82 6.98
C VAL A 96 -5.62 -3.65 5.55
N ILE A 97 -5.77 -2.45 5.00
CA ILE A 97 -5.22 -2.08 3.69
C ILE A 97 -4.02 -1.17 3.93
N LEU A 98 -2.84 -1.59 3.49
CA LEU A 98 -1.61 -0.83 3.51
C LEU A 98 -1.42 -0.14 2.16
N TYR A 99 -1.24 1.17 2.18
CA TYR A 99 -1.05 1.98 0.98
C TYR A 99 0.40 2.39 0.80
N TYR A 100 0.89 2.20 -0.42
CA TYR A 100 2.30 2.33 -0.74
C TYR A 100 2.54 3.29 -1.90
N SER A 101 3.53 4.18 -1.77
CA SER A 101 4.00 5.04 -2.85
C SER A 101 5.34 4.56 -3.40
N ALA A 102 5.53 4.65 -4.71
CA ALA A 102 6.78 4.24 -5.35
C ALA A 102 7.92 5.14 -4.85
N VAL A 103 9.06 4.55 -4.49
CA VAL A 103 10.27 5.29 -4.11
C VAL A 103 10.74 6.16 -5.26
N ASN A 104 10.66 5.64 -6.49
CA ASN A 104 10.97 6.37 -7.71
C ASN A 104 9.90 6.12 -8.78
N PRO A 105 8.81 6.91 -8.78
CA PRO A 105 7.70 6.72 -9.70
C PRO A 105 8.14 6.76 -11.17
N TYR A 106 9.08 7.63 -11.54
CA TYR A 106 9.59 7.72 -12.90
C TYR A 106 10.31 6.42 -13.32
N ALA A 107 11.21 5.91 -12.49
CA ALA A 107 11.93 4.66 -12.79
C ALA A 107 10.97 3.45 -12.85
N THR A 108 9.98 3.41 -11.97
CA THR A 108 8.91 2.39 -12.00
C THR A 108 8.13 2.45 -13.31
N LEU A 109 7.65 3.65 -13.70
CA LEU A 109 6.91 3.84 -14.95
C LEU A 109 7.76 3.46 -16.16
N LEU A 110 9.01 3.91 -16.22
CA LEU A 110 9.92 3.60 -17.31
C LEU A 110 10.12 2.09 -17.46
N LYS A 111 10.31 1.38 -16.35
CA LYS A 111 10.54 -0.08 -16.34
C LYS A 111 9.31 -0.89 -16.73
N TYR A 112 8.13 -0.56 -16.20
CA TYR A 112 6.94 -1.41 -16.30
C TYR A 112 5.88 -0.93 -17.28
N MET A 113 5.91 0.35 -17.64
CA MET A 113 4.86 1.02 -18.41
C MET A 113 5.39 1.69 -19.69
N GLY A 114 6.70 1.91 -19.78
CA GLY A 114 7.38 2.43 -20.96
C GLY A 114 7.68 3.93 -20.91
N GLU A 115 8.45 4.40 -21.89
CA GLU A 115 8.97 5.77 -21.97
C GLU A 115 7.87 6.84 -22.08
N GLU A 116 6.76 6.53 -22.77
CA GLU A 116 5.64 7.45 -22.95
C GLU A 116 5.03 7.84 -21.61
N MET A 117 4.57 6.86 -20.82
CA MET A 117 4.01 7.12 -19.49
C MET A 117 5.01 7.76 -18.53
N ALA A 118 6.28 7.37 -18.61
CA ALA A 118 7.34 7.98 -17.79
C ALA A 118 7.53 9.47 -18.14
N SER A 119 7.44 9.82 -19.42
CA SER A 119 7.56 11.19 -19.91
C SER A 119 6.34 12.04 -19.52
N ASP A 120 5.13 11.49 -19.64
CA ASP A 120 3.88 12.16 -19.23
C ASP A 120 3.88 12.47 -17.73
N TYR A 121 4.42 11.55 -16.92
CA TYR A 121 4.60 11.78 -15.49
C TYR A 121 5.53 12.96 -15.20
N LEU A 122 6.67 13.07 -15.90
CA LEU A 122 7.57 14.21 -15.73
C LEU A 122 6.92 15.54 -16.13
N GLN A 123 6.16 15.54 -17.25
CA GLN A 123 5.48 16.74 -17.72
C GLN A 123 4.39 17.20 -16.75
N SER A 124 3.53 16.29 -16.30
CA SER A 124 2.46 16.59 -15.34
C SER A 124 3.01 17.05 -13.98
N THR A 125 4.11 16.45 -13.52
CA THR A 125 4.79 16.86 -12.28
C THR A 125 5.36 18.27 -12.42
N ALA A 126 6.04 18.58 -13.54
CA ALA A 126 6.58 19.91 -13.80
C ALA A 126 5.50 20.99 -13.88
N GLN A 127 4.37 20.70 -14.53
CA GLN A 127 3.23 21.62 -14.60
C GLN A 127 2.63 21.91 -13.21
N SER A 128 2.49 20.87 -12.38
CA SER A 128 1.97 20.99 -11.02
C SER A 128 2.87 21.86 -10.14
N LEU A 129 4.20 21.66 -10.22
CA LEU A 129 5.18 22.48 -9.51
C LEU A 129 5.14 23.95 -9.95
N ASN A 130 5.10 24.21 -11.26
CA ASN A 130 5.01 25.58 -11.77
C ASN A 130 3.73 26.29 -11.30
N THR A 131 2.63 25.55 -11.22
CA THR A 131 1.35 26.07 -10.71
C THR A 131 1.46 26.44 -9.24
N LEU A 132 2.01 25.57 -8.39
CA LEU A 132 2.21 25.83 -6.97
C LEU A 132 3.06 27.07 -6.72
N VAL A 133 4.20 27.19 -7.40
CA VAL A 133 5.09 28.35 -7.32
C VAL A 133 4.35 29.63 -7.72
N SER A 134 3.61 29.61 -8.84
CA SER A 134 2.85 30.78 -9.28
C SER A 134 1.75 31.21 -8.30
N THR A 135 1.18 30.26 -7.55
CA THR A 135 0.10 30.56 -6.57
C THR A 135 0.66 31.14 -5.27
N GLU A 136 1.87 30.74 -4.87
CA GLU A 136 2.58 31.34 -3.73
C GLU A 136 3.00 32.78 -3.99
N PHE A 137 3.46 33.10 -5.22
CA PHE A 137 3.79 34.47 -5.59
C PHE A 137 2.58 35.42 -5.59
N VAL A 138 1.36 34.91 -5.78
CA VAL A 138 0.12 35.72 -5.75
C VAL A 138 -0.35 36.01 -4.32
N LYS A 139 0.05 35.22 -3.32
CA LYS A 139 -0.34 35.43 -1.91
C LYS A 139 0.54 36.43 -1.14
N VAL A 140 1.58 37.01 -1.76
CA VAL A 140 2.55 37.92 -1.11
C VAL A 140 2.36 39.39 -1.52
N LEU A 141 1.20 39.77 -2.09
CA LEU A 141 0.88 41.16 -2.48
C LEU A 141 -0.37 41.69 -1.77
#